data_AF-A0A966Z222-F1
#
_entry.id   AF-A0A966Z222-F1
#
_cell.length_a   1.000
_cell.length_b   1.000
_cell.length_c   1.000
_cell.angle_alpha   90.00
_cell.angle_beta   90.00
_cell.angle_gamma   90.00
#
_symmetry.space_group_name_H-M   'P 1'
#
loop_
_entity.id
_entity.type
_entity.pdbx_description
1 polymer ?
#
loop_
_entity_poly.entity_id
_entity_poly.type
_entity_poly.pdbx_seq_one_letter_code
_entity_poly.pdbx_strand_id
1 'polypeptide(L)'
;MNIFKKTTLALAISALAGGAMAQSAPAPAPEPEKSPITANVTITNDYRYRGISQSNFKPAIQGGFDYAHESGFYIGNWNSSISWISDYYSSNGAGGQGASVSAPVEMDFYAGFKKELIAPG
;
A
#
# COMPACT_ATOMS: atom_id res chain seq x y z
N MET A 1 13.34 25.94 -29.04
CA MET A 1 14.16 26.20 -27.84
C MET A 1 14.29 24.90 -27.06
N ASN A 2 15.48 24.32 -27.14
CA ASN A 2 16.20 23.39 -26.25
C ASN A 2 15.41 22.74 -25.10
N ILE A 3 15.18 21.42 -25.10
CA ILE A 3 16.04 20.29 -24.63
C ILE A 3 15.69 19.83 -23.20
N PHE A 4 15.33 18.54 -23.15
CA PHE A 4 15.34 17.56 -22.06
C PHE A 4 16.13 17.89 -20.78
N LYS A 5 15.57 17.51 -19.62
CA LYS A 5 16.34 16.95 -18.49
C LYS A 5 15.56 15.82 -17.81
N LYS A 6 15.91 14.57 -18.15
CA LYS A 6 15.59 13.37 -17.35
C LYS A 6 16.70 13.21 -16.32
N THR A 7 16.38 13.29 -15.04
CA THR A 7 17.37 13.18 -13.96
C THR A 7 17.50 11.72 -13.55
N THR A 8 18.39 10.97 -14.21
CA THR A 8 18.82 9.64 -13.79
C THR A 8 20.05 9.81 -12.90
N LEU A 9 19.91 9.56 -11.60
CA LEU A 9 21.05 9.48 -10.68
C LEU A 9 21.61 8.06 -10.73
N ALA A 10 22.65 7.86 -11.53
CA ALA A 10 23.47 6.66 -11.52
C ALA A 10 24.58 6.85 -10.47
N LEU A 11 24.59 6.02 -9.42
CA LEU A 11 25.71 5.93 -8.49
C LEU A 11 26.52 4.68 -8.84
N ALA A 12 27.59 4.87 -9.61
CA ALA A 12 28.61 3.87 -9.85
C ALA A 12 29.65 3.95 -8.71
N ILE A 13 29.85 2.84 -7.99
CA ILE A 13 31.03 2.65 -7.15
C ILE A 13 31.85 1.53 -7.78
N SER A 14 33.04 1.94 -8.23
CA SER A 14 34.06 1.17 -8.89
C SER A 14 34.68 0.10 -7.99
N ALA A 15 34.70 -1.12 -8.52
CA ALA A 15 35.72 -2.17 -8.44
C ALA A 15 36.72 -2.12 -7.27
N LEU A 16 36.62 -3.12 -6.39
CA LEU A 16 37.78 -3.70 -5.71
C LEU A 16 38.01 -5.10 -6.30
N ALA A 17 38.97 -5.20 -7.21
CA ALA A 17 39.43 -6.46 -7.77
C ALA A 17 40.30 -7.19 -6.72
N GLY A 18 39.66 -8.04 -5.92
CA GLY A 18 40.31 -9.05 -5.08
C GLY A 18 39.89 -10.44 -5.58
N GLY A 19 40.84 -11.38 -5.66
CA GLY A 19 40.73 -12.62 -6.43
C GLY A 19 39.44 -13.42 -6.25
N ALA A 20 38.88 -13.87 -7.38
CA ALA A 20 37.79 -14.83 -7.41
C ALA A 20 38.30 -16.19 -6.91
N MET A 21 38.08 -16.48 -5.63
CA MET A 21 38.09 -17.85 -5.14
C MET A 21 36.73 -18.46 -5.52
N ALA A 22 36.75 -19.50 -6.36
CA ALA A 22 35.57 -20.32 -6.65
C ALA A 22 35.24 -21.15 -5.41
N GLN A 23 34.70 -20.51 -4.37
CA GLN A 23 34.12 -21.21 -3.25
C GLN A 23 32.72 -21.65 -3.69
N SER A 24 32.53 -22.97 -3.79
CA SER A 24 31.21 -23.54 -4.04
C SER A 24 30.25 -22.94 -3.00
N ALA A 25 29.34 -22.07 -3.44
CA ALA A 25 28.30 -21.57 -2.57
C ALA A 25 27.51 -22.78 -2.08
N PRO A 26 27.25 -22.93 -0.77
CA PRO A 26 26.28 -23.90 -0.30
C PRO A 26 25.01 -23.73 -1.14
N ALA A 27 24.44 -24.83 -1.63
CA ALA A 27 23.14 -24.80 -2.28
C ALA A 27 22.20 -23.96 -1.41
N PRO A 28 21.46 -22.98 -1.99
CA PRO A 28 20.51 -22.21 -1.21
C PRO A 28 19.66 -23.17 -0.41
N ALA A 29 19.64 -23.01 0.91
CA ALA A 29 18.63 -23.68 1.72
C ALA A 29 17.27 -23.33 1.11
N PRO A 30 16.31 -24.27 1.05
CA PRO A 30 14.98 -23.95 0.52
C PRO A 30 14.46 -22.70 1.24
N GLU A 31 14.16 -21.66 0.46
CA GLU A 31 13.54 -20.46 1.01
C GLU A 31 12.25 -20.90 1.71
N PRO A 32 11.99 -20.42 2.94
CA PRO A 32 10.73 -20.70 3.61
C PRO A 32 9.59 -20.25 2.69
N GLU A 33 8.58 -21.10 2.53
CA GLU A 33 7.44 -20.74 1.69
C GLU A 33 6.84 -19.43 2.16
N LYS A 34 6.89 -18.43 1.29
CA LYS A 34 6.38 -17.10 1.61
C LYS A 34 4.86 -17.19 1.67
N SER A 35 4.27 -16.81 2.80
CA SER A 35 2.82 -16.71 2.93
C SER A 35 2.25 -15.90 1.77
N PRO A 36 1.22 -16.39 1.06
CA PRO A 36 0.53 -15.64 0.02
C PRO A 36 -0.29 -14.49 0.61
N ILE A 37 -0.46 -14.45 1.93
CA ILE A 37 -1.16 -13.40 2.67
C ILE A 37 -0.17 -12.39 3.25
N THR A 38 -0.40 -11.10 3.02
CA THR A 38 0.29 -10.00 3.71
C THR A 38 -0.70 -9.08 4.40
N ALA A 39 -0.24 -8.38 5.45
CA ALA A 39 -1.08 -7.47 6.21
C ALA A 39 -0.27 -6.27 6.70
N ASN A 40 -0.95 -5.13 6.92
CA ASN A 40 -0.35 -3.93 7.47
C ASN A 40 -1.30 -3.21 8.43
N VAL A 41 -0.72 -2.46 9.36
CA VAL A 41 -1.44 -1.57 10.28
C VAL A 41 -0.69 -0.25 10.44
N THR A 42 -1.40 0.85 10.60
CA THR A 42 -0.85 2.19 10.74
C THR A 42 -1.76 3.02 11.62
N ILE A 43 -1.18 3.84 12.49
CA ILE A 43 -1.88 4.90 13.22
C ILE A 43 -1.39 6.23 12.67
N THR A 44 -2.31 7.09 12.24
CA THR A 44 -2.04 8.45 11.77
C THR A 44 -2.72 9.46 12.69
N ASN A 45 -2.22 10.70 12.69
CA ASN A 45 -2.87 11.81 13.40
C ASN A 45 -4.14 12.31 12.68
N ASP A 46 -4.19 12.19 11.36
CA ASP A 46 -5.29 12.62 10.50
C ASP A 46 -5.27 11.76 9.23
N TYR A 47 -6.40 11.11 8.93
CA TYR A 47 -6.55 10.40 7.66
C TYR A 47 -7.03 11.39 6.59
N ARG A 48 -6.19 11.66 5.59
CA ARG A 48 -6.49 12.57 4.48
C ARG A 48 -6.61 11.82 3.16
N TYR A 49 -7.79 11.93 2.54
CA TYR A 49 -8.01 11.48 1.18
C TYR A 49 -8.02 12.68 0.24
N ARG A 50 -7.08 12.71 -0.72
CA ARG A 50 -6.92 13.81 -1.69
C ARG A 50 -6.85 15.21 -1.05
N GLY A 51 -6.26 15.31 0.14
CA GLY A 51 -6.12 16.54 0.90
C GLY A 51 -7.28 16.88 1.85
N ILE A 52 -8.37 16.10 1.85
CA ILE A 52 -9.55 16.30 2.71
C ILE A 52 -9.50 15.33 3.88
N SER A 53 -9.60 15.85 5.11
CA SER A 53 -9.67 15.01 6.32
C SER A 53 -10.94 14.16 6.33
N GLN A 54 -10.77 12.86 6.54
CA GLN A 54 -11.85 11.88 6.68
C GLN A 54 -12.15 11.56 8.15
N SER A 55 -11.18 11.80 9.04
CA SER A 55 -11.28 11.59 10.49
C SER A 55 -11.43 12.91 11.28
N ASN A 56 -11.73 14.02 10.61
CA ASN A 56 -11.93 15.34 11.21
C ASN A 56 -10.77 15.76 12.13
N PHE A 57 -9.55 15.62 11.62
CA PHE A 57 -8.28 15.92 12.32
C PHE A 57 -8.06 15.11 13.61
N LYS A 58 -8.81 14.03 13.81
CA LYS A 58 -8.61 13.07 14.91
C LYS A 58 -7.76 11.89 14.43
N PRO A 59 -7.05 11.22 15.36
CA PRO A 59 -6.28 10.03 15.02
C PRO A 59 -7.13 8.96 14.32
N ALA A 60 -6.52 8.27 13.36
CA ALA A 60 -7.16 7.19 12.61
C ALA A 60 -6.29 5.94 12.59
N ILE A 61 -6.93 4.78 12.71
CA ILE A 61 -6.30 3.48 12.47
C ILE A 61 -6.59 3.04 11.04
N GLN A 62 -5.53 2.64 10.33
CA GLN A 62 -5.56 2.22 8.94
C GLN A 62 -4.88 0.86 8.81
N GLY A 63 -5.32 0.06 7.85
CA GLY A 63 -4.72 -1.25 7.64
C GLY A 63 -5.39 -2.02 6.52
N GLY A 64 -4.74 -3.12 6.13
CA GLY A 64 -5.20 -3.93 5.02
C GLY A 64 -4.67 -5.35 5.06
N PHE A 65 -5.24 -6.16 4.18
CA PHE A 65 -4.84 -7.52 3.91
C PHE A 65 -4.78 -7.71 2.40
N ASP A 66 -3.77 -8.45 1.95
CA ASP A 66 -3.59 -8.86 0.56
C ASP A 66 -3.44 -10.36 0.49
N TYR A 67 -3.95 -10.94 -0.60
CA TYR A 67 -3.68 -12.30 -1.02
C TYR A 67 -3.11 -12.30 -2.43
N ALA A 68 -1.95 -12.92 -2.62
CA ALA A 68 -1.28 -13.08 -3.91
C ALA A 68 -1.05 -14.57 -4.20
N HIS A 69 -1.72 -15.06 -5.25
CA HIS A 69 -1.59 -16.44 -5.72
C HIS A 69 -0.47 -16.57 -6.75
N GLU A 70 0.15 -17.74 -6.83
CA GLU A 70 1.26 -18.04 -7.76
C GLU A 70 0.87 -17.89 -9.24
N SER A 71 -0.42 -18.03 -9.57
CA SER A 71 -0.93 -17.75 -10.93
C SER A 71 -0.85 -16.28 -11.34
N GLY A 72 -0.44 -15.39 -10.43
CA GLY A 72 -0.44 -13.95 -10.60
C GLY A 72 -1.75 -13.28 -10.20
N PHE A 73 -2.80 -14.04 -9.86
CA PHE A 73 -4.04 -13.47 -9.29
C PHE A 73 -3.75 -12.83 -7.93
N TYR A 74 -4.34 -11.66 -7.68
CA TYR A 74 -4.32 -11.04 -6.35
C TYR A 74 -5.64 -10.36 -6.02
N ILE A 75 -5.93 -10.27 -4.72
CA ILE A 75 -7.06 -9.54 -4.15
C ILE A 75 -6.61 -8.91 -2.83
N GLY A 76 -7.09 -7.72 -2.53
CA GLY A 76 -6.76 -7.04 -1.30
C GLY A 76 -7.87 -6.09 -0.85
N ASN A 77 -7.69 -5.65 0.38
CA ASN A 77 -8.60 -4.76 1.08
C ASN A 77 -7.76 -3.75 1.87
N TRP A 78 -8.24 -2.51 1.85
CA TRP A 78 -7.72 -1.44 2.67
C TRP A 78 -8.85 -0.82 3.49
N ASN A 79 -8.57 -0.42 4.73
CA ASN A 79 -9.56 0.14 5.64
C ASN A 79 -8.99 1.31 6.43
N SER A 80 -9.88 2.23 6.83
CA SER A 80 -9.58 3.27 7.81
C SER A 80 -10.78 3.56 8.70
N SER A 81 -10.53 3.96 9.95
CA SER A 81 -11.53 4.70 10.72
C SER A 81 -11.80 6.07 10.10
N ILE A 82 -13.07 6.44 9.98
CA ILE A 82 -13.57 7.73 9.49
C ILE A 82 -14.62 8.30 10.45
N SER A 83 -14.86 9.61 10.40
CA SER A 83 -15.93 10.26 11.17
C SER A 83 -16.75 11.26 10.37
N TRP A 84 -16.33 11.58 9.14
CA TRP A 84 -16.95 12.63 8.33
C TRP A 84 -18.46 12.42 8.12
N ILE A 85 -18.94 11.17 8.06
CA ILE A 85 -20.37 10.86 7.94
C ILE A 85 -21.11 11.35 9.17
N SER A 86 -20.76 10.86 10.36
CA SER A 86 -21.43 11.29 11.60
C SER A 86 -21.27 12.79 11.86
N ASP A 87 -20.08 13.33 11.57
CA ASP A 87 -19.78 14.75 11.78
C ASP A 87 -20.62 15.64 10.84
N TYR A 88 -20.80 15.24 9.58
CA TYR A 88 -21.62 15.96 8.61
C TYR A 88 -23.10 15.95 8.99
N TYR A 89 -23.65 14.78 9.34
CA TYR A 89 -25.07 14.65 9.68
C TYR A 89 -25.44 15.34 11.00
N SER A 90 -24.55 15.26 12.00
CA SER A 90 -24.73 15.96 13.28
C SER A 90 -24.72 17.49 13.09
N SER A 91 -23.84 18.00 12.23
CA SER A 91 -23.67 19.45 12.03
C SER A 91 -24.73 20.08 11.11
N ASN A 92 -25.27 19.33 10.15
CA ASN A 92 -26.18 19.86 9.12
C ASN A 92 -27.65 19.48 9.31
N GLY A 93 -28.01 18.70 10.34
CA GLY A 93 -29.39 18.25 10.56
C GLY A 93 -29.96 17.38 9.43
N ALA A 94 -29.09 16.88 8.53
CA ALA A 94 -29.47 16.20 7.29
C ALA A 94 -30.19 14.85 7.51
N GLY A 95 -30.24 14.35 8.74
CA GLY A 95 -30.95 13.13 9.11
C GLY A 95 -32.37 13.35 9.68
N GLY A 96 -32.81 14.61 9.86
CA GLY A 96 -34.01 14.92 10.63
C GLY A 96 -33.75 14.91 12.15
N GLN A 97 -34.59 15.59 12.93
CA GLN A 97 -34.47 15.66 14.39
C GLN A 97 -34.36 14.25 14.99
N GLY A 98 -33.18 13.90 15.54
CA GLY A 98 -32.95 12.65 16.27
C GLY A 98 -32.29 11.51 15.46
N ALA A 99 -31.93 11.71 14.20
CA ALA A 99 -31.23 10.66 13.44
C ALA A 99 -29.72 10.67 13.69
N SER A 100 -29.22 9.61 14.33
CA SER A 100 -27.80 9.31 14.47
C SER A 100 -27.31 8.47 13.30
N VAL A 101 -26.91 9.12 12.19
CA VAL A 101 -26.30 8.44 11.05
C VAL A 101 -24.79 8.32 11.27
N SER A 102 -24.24 7.11 11.22
CA SER A 102 -22.81 6.86 11.34
C SER A 102 -22.37 5.65 10.53
N ALA A 103 -21.21 5.76 9.89
CA ALA A 103 -20.45 4.64 9.34
C ALA A 103 -18.97 4.93 9.63
N PRO A 104 -18.42 4.39 10.73
CA PRO A 104 -17.12 4.83 11.26
C PRO A 104 -15.92 4.16 10.57
N VAL A 105 -16.15 3.36 9.54
CA VAL A 105 -15.11 2.64 8.79
C VAL A 105 -15.32 2.83 7.30
N GLU A 106 -14.26 3.20 6.60
CA GLU A 106 -14.15 3.15 5.14
C GLU A 106 -13.41 1.89 4.74
N MET A 107 -13.87 1.23 3.66
CA MET A 107 -13.27 0.02 3.13
C MET A 107 -13.14 0.13 1.60
N ASP A 108 -11.91 -0.02 1.12
CA ASP A 108 -11.60 -0.17 -0.29
C ASP A 108 -11.25 -1.63 -0.59
N PHE A 109 -11.67 -2.12 -1.75
CA PHE A 109 -11.37 -3.46 -2.22
C PHE A 109 -10.76 -3.38 -3.62
N TYR A 110 -9.77 -4.23 -3.89
CA TYR A 110 -9.12 -4.31 -5.19
C TYR A 110 -8.74 -5.75 -5.53
N ALA A 111 -8.66 -6.06 -6.82
CA ALA A 111 -8.20 -7.34 -7.31
C ALA A 111 -7.61 -7.19 -8.71
N GLY A 112 -6.80 -8.15 -9.13
CA GLY A 112 -6.24 -8.15 -10.47
C GLY A 112 -5.35 -9.36 -10.77
N PHE A 113 -4.64 -9.28 -11.89
CA PHE A 113 -3.62 -10.25 -12.28
C PHE A 113 -2.31 -9.52 -12.57
N LYS A 114 -1.21 -10.01 -12.00
CA LYS A 114 0.15 -9.60 -12.33
C LYS A 114 0.73 -10.58 -13.34
N LYS A 115 1.17 -10.07 -14.49
CA LYS A 115 1.93 -10.85 -15.50
C LYS A 115 3.35 -10.33 -15.53
N GLU A 116 4.32 -11.24 -15.51
CA GLU A 116 5.69 -10.91 -15.91
C GLU A 116 5.77 -10.92 -17.43
N LEU A 117 6.00 -9.75 -18.04
CA LEU A 117 6.27 -9.65 -19.47
C LEU A 117 7.76 -9.98 -19.68
N ILE A 118 8.09 -11.26 -19.73
CA ILE A 118 9.42 -11.68 -20.18
C ILE A 118 9.44 -11.48 -21.70
N ALA A 119 9.91 -10.33 -22.16
CA ALA A 119 10.26 -10.17 -23.56
C ALA A 119 11.47 -11.09 -23.84
N PRO A 120 11.48 -11.88 -24.93
CA PRO A 120 12.69 -12.58 -25.36
C PRO A 120 13.76 -11.53 -25.64
N GLY A 121 14.87 -11.61 -24.91
CA GLY A 121 16.11 -10.90 -25.23
C GLY A 121 16.84 -11.58 -26.38
#